data_AF-A0A3E2WWU7-F1
#
_entry.id   AF-A0A3E2WWU7-F1
#
_cell.length_a   1.000
_cell.length_b   1.000
_cell.length_c   1.000
_cell.angle_alpha   90.00
_cell.angle_beta   90.00
_cell.angle_gamma   90.00
#
_symmetry.space_group_name_H-M   'P 1'
#
loop_
_entity.id
_entity.type
_entity.pdbx_description
1 polymer ?
#
loop_
_entity_poly.entity_id
_entity_poly.type
_entity_poly.pdbx_seq_one_letter_code
_entity_poly.pdbx_strand_id
1 'polypeptide(L)'
;MARTEVYTCDICKQSKSKDDLAKITVRSEGIRIKGVGYNGITIDICPDCLKKKGFVVEEKLTKEEQELDEKQNKATLEDKIYEILEDMGVVFEE
;
A
#
# COMPACT_ATOMS: atom_id res chain seq x y z
N MET A 1 26.63 -10.32 -13.30
CA MET A 1 26.19 -9.00 -12.79
C MET A 1 24.97 -9.26 -11.93
N ALA A 2 25.09 -9.14 -10.61
CA ALA A 2 23.94 -9.33 -9.72
C ALA A 2 22.98 -8.15 -9.92
N ARG A 3 21.73 -8.44 -10.26
CA ARG A 3 20.67 -7.44 -10.38
C ARG A 3 20.27 -7.07 -8.95
N THR A 4 20.73 -5.92 -8.47
CA THR A 4 20.31 -5.40 -7.16
C THR A 4 18.89 -4.87 -7.32
N GLU A 5 17.90 -5.65 -6.94
CA GLU A 5 16.51 -5.17 -6.85
C GLU A 5 16.42 -4.25 -5.63
N VAL A 6 16.25 -2.94 -5.87
CA VAL A 6 16.07 -1.94 -4.82
C VAL A 6 14.58 -1.81 -4.54
N TYR A 7 14.16 -2.23 -3.36
CA TYR A 7 12.79 -2.05 -2.89
C TYR A 7 12.71 -0.70 -2.18
N THR A 8 11.81 0.19 -2.62
CA THR A 8 11.72 1.57 -2.10
C THR A 8 10.31 1.81 -1.60
N CYS A 9 10.17 2.42 -0.42
CA CYS A 9 8.88 2.86 0.07
C CYS A 9 8.42 4.10 -0.71
N ASP A 10 7.22 4.06 -1.29
CA ASP A 10 6.65 5.17 -2.06
C ASP A 10 6.33 6.40 -1.22
N ILE A 11 6.17 6.25 0.10
CA ILE A 11 5.86 7.36 1.01
C ILE A 11 7.15 8.06 1.48
N CYS A 12 8.07 7.34 2.12
CA CYS A 12 9.28 7.95 2.68
C CYS A 12 10.48 7.96 1.70
N LYS A 13 10.33 7.37 0.51
CA LYS A 13 11.37 7.25 -0.54
C LYS A 13 12.66 6.56 -0.08
N GLN A 14 12.63 5.87 1.06
CA GLN A 14 13.77 5.12 1.58
C GLN A 14 13.84 3.72 0.97
N SER A 15 15.05 3.25 0.71
CA SER A 15 15.29 1.85 0.36
C SER A 15 15.03 0.94 1.57
N LYS A 16 14.29 -0.14 1.35
CA LYS A 16 13.87 -1.14 2.33
C LYS A 16 14.17 -2.55 1.80
N SER A 17 13.97 -3.57 2.63
CA SER A 17 14.03 -4.97 2.19
C SER A 17 12.76 -5.34 1.43
N LYS A 18 12.83 -6.39 0.60
CA LYS A 18 11.67 -6.93 -0.13
C LYS A 18 10.51 -7.30 0.79
N ASP A 19 10.83 -7.96 1.89
CA ASP A 19 9.86 -8.50 2.85
C ASP A 19 9.30 -7.43 3.81
N ASP A 20 9.86 -6.21 3.77
CA ASP A 20 9.48 -5.08 4.63
C ASP A 20 8.60 -4.05 3.90
N LEU A 21 7.98 -4.41 2.77
CA LEU A 21 7.05 -3.53 2.04
C LEU A 21 5.70 -4.20 1.84
N ALA A 22 4.66 -3.54 2.34
CA ALA A 22 3.28 -3.89 2.02
C ALA A 22 2.94 -3.35 0.63
N LYS A 23 2.21 -4.15 -0.16
CA LYS A 23 1.78 -3.78 -1.51
C LYS A 23 0.30 -3.46 -1.51
N ILE A 24 -0.05 -2.21 -1.82
CA ILE A 24 -1.43 -1.80 -2.09
C ILE A 24 -1.60 -1.76 -3.61
N THR A 25 -2.61 -2.45 -4.14
CA THR A 25 -2.92 -2.40 -5.58
C THR A 25 -4.25 -1.69 -5.79
N VAL A 26 -4.21 -0.53 -6.43
CA VAL A 26 -5.40 0.23 -6.83
C VAL A 26 -5.76 -0.16 -8.26
N ARG A 27 -6.90 -0.81 -8.45
CA ARG A 27 -7.40 -1.20 -9.77
C ARG A 27 -8.55 -0.30 -10.17
N SER A 28 -8.49 0.29 -11.36
CA SER A 28 -9.66 0.94 -11.96
C SER A 28 -10.52 -0.12 -12.66
N GLU A 29 -11.80 -0.19 -12.31
CA GLU A 29 -12.77 -1.00 -13.05
C GLU A 29 -13.31 -0.23 -14.27
N GLY A 30 -13.70 -0.95 -15.33
CA GLY A 30 -14.30 -0.36 -16.54
C GLY A 30 -13.32 0.03 -17.66
N ILE A 31 -12.02 0.19 -17.38
CA ILE A 31 -11.00 0.43 -18.40
C ILE A 31 -10.46 -0.93 -18.90
N ARG A 32 -10.85 -1.33 -20.11
CA ARG A 32 -10.34 -2.55 -20.77
C ARG A 32 -9.58 -2.18 -22.04
N ILE A 33 -8.26 -2.19 -21.98
CA ILE A 33 -7.41 -2.00 -23.16
C ILE A 33 -6.99 -3.38 -23.69
N LYS A 34 -7.33 -3.67 -24.95
CA LYS A 34 -7.02 -4.96 -25.57
C LYS A 34 -5.51 -5.14 -25.71
N GLY A 35 -4.96 -6.20 -25.12
CA GLY A 35 -3.54 -6.57 -25.25
C GLY A 35 -2.61 -5.92 -24.23
N VAL A 36 -3.12 -5.12 -23.30
CA VAL A 36 -2.32 -4.53 -22.22
C VAL A 36 -2.82 -5.08 -20.90
N GLY A 37 -1.96 -5.77 -20.16
CA GLY A 37 -2.25 -6.24 -18.80
C GLY A 37 -2.35 -5.04 -17.86
N TYR A 38 -3.49 -4.35 -17.87
CA TYR A 38 -3.74 -3.23 -16.98
C TYR A 38 -3.93 -3.76 -15.56
N ASN A 39 -2.84 -3.75 -14.79
CA ASN A 39 -2.81 -4.30 -13.43
C ASN A 39 -3.08 -3.23 -12.34
N GLY A 40 -3.48 -2.02 -12.75
CA GLY A 40 -3.67 -0.90 -11.83
C GLY A 40 -2.34 -0.29 -11.35
N ILE A 41 -2.44 0.57 -10.35
CA ILE A 41 -1.29 1.21 -9.68
C ILE A 41 -0.90 0.35 -8.49
N THR A 42 0.37 -0.02 -8.42
CA THR A 42 0.93 -0.72 -7.23
C THR A 42 1.70 0.30 -6.41
N ILE A 43 1.47 0.28 -5.09
CA ILE A 43 2.06 1.18 -4.11
C ILE A 43 2.80 0.32 -3.09
N ASP A 44 4.09 0.55 -2.92
CA ASP A 44 4.95 -0.13 -1.96
C ASP A 44 5.12 0.75 -0.69
N ILE A 45 4.60 0.32 0.46
CA ILE A 45 4.63 1.11 1.71
C ILE A 45 5.31 0.32 2.84
N CYS A 46 6.26 0.94 3.53
CA CYS A 46 6.94 0.30 4.66
C CYS A 46 6.08 0.30 5.95
N PRO A 47 6.30 -0.66 6.87
CA PRO A 47 5.60 -0.76 8.15
C PRO A 47 5.61 0.54 8.96
N ASP A 48 6.72 1.27 8.97
CA ASP A 48 6.82 2.55 9.68
C ASP A 48 5.81 3.60 9.17
N CYS A 49 5.65 3.69 7.83
CA CYS A 49 4.72 4.61 7.20
C CYS A 49 3.27 4.17 7.42
N LEU A 50 3.00 2.86 7.35
CA LEU A 50 1.70 2.29 7.68
C LEU A 50 1.30 2.57 9.13
N LYS A 51 2.20 2.32 10.10
CA LYS A 51 1.95 2.60 11.52
C LYS A 51 1.69 4.10 11.77
N LYS A 52 2.43 5.00 11.10
CA LYS A 52 2.19 6.45 11.18
C LYS A 52 0.81 6.86 10.66
N LYS A 53 0.28 6.14 9.65
CA LYS A 53 -1.07 6.34 9.12
C LYS A 53 -2.17 5.62 9.92
N GLY A 54 -1.81 4.88 10.98
CA GLY A 54 -2.76 4.22 11.87
C GLY A 54 -3.08 2.76 11.52
N PHE A 55 -2.32 2.15 10.61
CA PHE A 55 -2.45 0.73 10.29
C PHE A 55 -1.76 -0.14 11.34
N VAL A 56 -2.38 -1.28 11.63
CA VAL A 56 -1.81 -2.34 12.46
C VAL A 56 -1.06 -3.33 11.55
N VAL A 57 0.24 -3.48 11.77
CA VAL A 57 1.15 -4.32 10.95
C VAL A 57 1.73 -5.47 11.77
N GLU A 58 1.37 -5.58 13.05
CA GLU A 58 1.90 -6.60 13.95
C GLU A 58 1.12 -7.91 13.81
N GLU A 59 1.84 -9.02 13.73
CA GLU A 59 1.20 -10.34 13.68
C GLU A 59 0.53 -10.66 15.03
N LYS A 60 -0.76 -10.98 15.00
CA LYS A 60 -1.52 -11.40 16.18
C LYS A 60 -1.62 -12.91 16.27
N LEU A 61 -1.63 -13.42 17.50
CA LEU A 61 -1.60 -14.86 17.79
C LEU A 61 -2.97 -15.52 17.64
N THR A 62 -4.06 -14.76 17.79
CA THR A 62 -5.44 -15.29 17.73
C THR A 62 -6.19 -14.79 16.49
N LYS A 63 -7.10 -15.62 15.97
CA LYS A 63 -7.93 -15.27 14.79
C LYS A 63 -8.85 -14.07 15.06
N GLU A 64 -9.41 -13.98 16.27
CA GLU A 64 -10.31 -12.88 16.64
C GLU A 64 -9.60 -11.52 16.62
N GLU A 65 -8.35 -11.47 17.09
CA GLU A 65 -7.53 -10.26 17.00
C GLU A 65 -7.15 -9.92 15.54
N GLN A 66 -6.83 -10.94 14.72
CA GLN A 66 -6.55 -10.74 13.29
C GLN A 66 -7.77 -10.16 12.55
N GLU A 67 -8.98 -10.64 12.83
CA GLU A 67 -10.22 -10.12 12.24
C GLU A 67 -10.53 -8.68 12.68
N LEU A 68 -10.19 -8.34 13.93
CA LEU A 68 -10.34 -6.97 14.44
C LEU A 68 -9.38 -6.01 13.71
N ASP A 69 -8.11 -6.41 13.60
CA ASP A 69 -7.07 -5.64 12.91
C ASP A 69 -7.39 -5.49 11.42
N GLU A 70 -7.94 -6.52 10.76
CA GLU A 70 -8.37 -6.44 9.36
C GLU A 70 -9.49 -5.41 9.17
N LYS A 71 -10.50 -5.42 10.05
CA LYS A 71 -11.60 -4.44 10.02
C LYS A 71 -11.09 -3.02 10.26
N GLN A 72 -10.20 -2.85 11.24
CA GLN A 72 -9.58 -1.56 11.52
C GLN A 72 -8.76 -1.08 10.31
N ASN A 73 -7.87 -1.92 9.77
CA ASN A 73 -7.04 -1.57 8.63
C ASN A 73 -7.87 -1.25 7.38
N LYS A 74 -9.00 -1.94 7.17
CA LYS A 74 -9.93 -1.61 6.09
C LYS A 74 -10.54 -0.22 6.27
N ALA A 75 -11.05 0.08 7.46
CA ALA A 75 -11.60 1.40 7.76
C ALA A 75 -10.54 2.52 7.64
N THR A 76 -9.32 2.28 8.15
CA THR A 76 -8.17 3.19 8.00
C THR A 76 -7.81 3.38 6.53
N LEU A 77 -7.86 2.33 5.71
CA LEU A 77 -7.59 2.45 4.27
C LEU A 77 -8.63 3.34 3.59
N GLU A 78 -9.92 3.14 3.87
CA GLU A 78 -10.99 3.96 3.29
C GLU A 78 -10.88 5.44 3.69
N ASP A 79 -10.48 5.73 4.94
CA ASP A 79 -10.25 7.10 5.44
C ASP A 79 -8.98 7.73 4.84
N LYS A 80 -7.88 6.97 4.79
CA LYS A 80 -6.54 7.46 4.46
C LYS A 80 -6.12 7.30 3.01
N ILE A 81 -6.94 6.69 2.14
CA ILE A 81 -6.54 6.42 0.75
C ILE A 81 -6.21 7.71 -0.02
N TYR A 82 -6.98 8.77 0.18
CA TYR A 82 -6.70 10.07 -0.47
C TYR A 82 -5.36 10.63 0.01
N GLU A 83 -5.12 10.66 1.33
CA GLU A 83 -3.84 11.12 1.89
C GLU A 83 -2.65 10.26 1.42
N ILE A 84 -2.84 8.95 1.23
CA ILE A 84 -1.81 8.05 0.69
C ILE A 84 -1.50 8.40 -0.77
N LEU A 85 -2.52 8.68 -1.58
CA LEU A 85 -2.35 9.07 -2.97
C LEU A 85 -1.74 10.48 -3.10
N GLU A 86 -2.11 11.41 -2.24
CA GLU A 86 -1.51 12.76 -2.15
C GLU A 86 -0.02 12.69 -1.77
N ASP A 87 0.36 11.84 -0.80
CA ASP A 87 1.77 11.60 -0.44
C ASP A 87 2.59 11.04 -1.62
N MET A 88 1.93 10.37 -2.57
CA MET A 88 2.55 9.91 -3.81
C MET A 88 2.64 10.99 -4.89
N GLY A 89 2.08 12.18 -4.64
CA GLY A 89 2.03 13.30 -5.58
C GLY A 89 0.82 13.26 -6.52
N VAL A 90 -0.22 12.47 -6.22
CA VAL A 90 -1.49 12.54 -6.95
C VAL A 90 -2.21 13.83 -6.56
N VAL A 91 -2.59 14.62 -7.55
CA VAL A 91 -3.40 15.83 -7.37
C VAL A 91 -4.83 15.52 -7.82
N PHE A 92 -5.80 15.79 -6.94
CA PHE A 92 -7.21 15.70 -7.27
C PHE A 92 -7.68 17.10 -7.70
N GLU A 93 -8.13 17.23 -8.95
CA GLU A 93 -8.77 18.47 -9.44
C GLU A 93 -10.28 18.41 -9.15
N GLU A 94 -10.84 19.53 -8.68
CA GLU A 94 -12.28 19.73 -8.42
C GLU A 94 -13.10 19.99 -9.69
#